data_AF-A0A537LG46-F1
#
_entry.id   AF-A0A537LG46-F1
#
_cell.length_a   1.000
_cell.length_b   1.000
_cell.length_c   1.000
_cell.angle_alpha   90.00
_cell.angle_beta   90.00
_cell.angle_gamma   90.00
#
_symmetry.space_group_name_H-M   'P 1'
#
loop_
_entity.id
_entity.type
_entity.pdbx_description
1 polymer ?
#
loop_
_entity_poly.entity_id
_entity_poly.type
_entity_poly.pdbx_seq_one_letter_code
_entity_poly.pdbx_strand_id
1 'polypeptide(L)'
;MGKRYFVGPAKVKMNYIAPLDRFRLLTVAGHPVLAQLPTPDDPESLRLVVIQRFPSNTKPGIMVWIDFTGKSVEETVALAAKIMGVRP
;
A
#
# COMPACT_ATOMS: atom_id res chain seq x y z
N MET A 1 -8.70 4.25 -2.86
CA MET A 1 -7.52 4.51 -1.99
C MET A 1 -8.03 4.85 -0.59
N GLY A 2 -7.37 4.42 0.48
CA GLY A 2 -7.80 4.77 1.83
C GLY A 2 -7.27 3.87 2.95
N LYS A 3 -7.90 3.97 4.12
CA LYS A 3 -7.59 3.17 5.31
C LYS A 3 -8.70 2.14 5.58
N ARG A 4 -8.31 0.88 5.81
CA ARG A 4 -9.23 -0.24 6.07
C ARG A 4 -8.85 -0.94 7.37
N TYR A 5 -9.87 -1.30 8.13
CA TYR A 5 -9.76 -2.12 9.33
C TYR A 5 -10.08 -3.58 9.00
N PHE A 6 -9.34 -4.52 9.61
CA PHE A 6 -9.52 -5.95 9.36
C PHE A 6 -9.22 -6.79 10.62
N VAL A 7 -9.90 -7.93 10.80
CA VAL A 7 -9.81 -8.78 12.02
C VAL A 7 -9.36 -10.22 11.73
N GLY A 8 -8.78 -10.47 10.56
CA GLY A 8 -8.26 -11.78 10.13
C GLY A 8 -7.05 -11.60 9.21
N PRO A 9 -6.74 -12.55 8.30
CA PRO A 9 -5.75 -12.30 7.27
C PRO A 9 -6.09 -11.01 6.54
N ALA A 10 -5.11 -10.13 6.33
CA ALA A 10 -5.28 -8.98 5.46
C ALA A 10 -5.53 -9.52 4.04
N LYS A 11 -6.81 -9.74 3.68
CA LYS A 11 -7.17 -10.00 2.30
C LYS A 11 -6.98 -8.69 1.57
N VAL A 12 -5.76 -8.50 1.09
CA VAL A 12 -5.45 -7.50 0.09
C VAL A 12 -6.32 -7.88 -1.12
N LYS A 13 -7.46 -7.22 -1.28
CA LYS A 13 -8.35 -7.42 -2.44
C LYS A 13 -7.70 -6.96 -3.75
N MET A 14 -6.44 -6.50 -3.70
CA MET A 14 -5.67 -6.12 -4.86
C MET A 14 -5.20 -7.41 -5.53
N ASN A 15 -5.69 -7.62 -6.75
CA ASN A 15 -5.17 -8.60 -7.67
C ASN A 15 -3.76 -8.17 -8.10
N TYR A 16 -2.77 -8.34 -7.22
CA TYR A 16 -1.36 -8.17 -7.52
C TYR A 16 -0.95 -9.22 -8.55
N ILE A 17 -1.24 -8.94 -9.82
CA ILE A 17 -0.99 -9.80 -10.97
C ILE A 17 0.11 -9.10 -11.76
N ALA A 18 1.34 -9.30 -11.32
CA ALA A 18 2.52 -8.82 -12.01
C ALA A 18 3.67 -9.81 -11.83
N PRO A 19 4.65 -9.81 -12.73
CA PRO A 19 5.94 -10.46 -12.51
C PRO A 19 6.66 -9.93 -11.24
N LEU A 20 7.51 -10.77 -10.63
CA LEU A 20 8.14 -10.48 -9.33
C LEU A 20 9.01 -9.21 -9.35
N ASP A 21 9.69 -8.94 -10.46
CA ASP A 21 10.55 -7.78 -10.70
C ASP A 21 9.80 -6.44 -10.68
N ARG A 22 8.47 -6.46 -10.82
CA ARG A 22 7.62 -5.29 -10.62
C ARG A 22 7.25 -5.04 -9.17
N PHE A 23 7.59 -5.92 -8.23
CA PHE A 23 7.35 -5.67 -6.82
C PHE A 23 8.55 -5.01 -6.17
N ARG A 24 8.30 -3.95 -5.40
CA ARG A 24 9.29 -3.32 -4.55
C ARG A 24 8.84 -3.26 -3.11
N LEU A 25 9.76 -3.60 -2.22
CA LEU A 25 9.63 -3.38 -0.80
C LEU A 25 10.14 -1.97 -0.47
N LEU A 26 9.28 -1.15 0.12
CA LEU A 26 9.54 0.23 0.51
C LEU A 26 9.19 0.43 1.99
N THR A 27 9.39 1.64 2.49
CA THR A 27 9.02 2.00 3.86
C THR A 27 8.23 3.31 3.87
N VAL A 28 7.14 3.37 4.65
CA VAL A 28 6.37 4.59 4.92
C VAL A 28 6.27 4.76 6.43
N ALA A 29 6.87 5.82 6.97
CA ALA A 29 6.86 6.12 8.41
C ALA A 29 7.24 4.90 9.28
N GLY A 30 8.29 4.17 8.89
CA GLY A 30 8.76 2.96 9.58
C GLY A 30 7.93 1.69 9.35
N HIS A 31 6.88 1.74 8.53
CA HIS A 31 6.06 0.57 8.21
C HIS A 31 6.44 -0.02 6.84
N PRO A 32 6.53 -1.35 6.72
CA PRO A 32 6.85 -2.00 5.45
C PRO A 32 5.71 -1.79 4.46
N VAL A 33 6.11 -1.58 3.21
CA VAL A 33 5.22 -1.29 2.09
C VAL A 33 5.54 -2.21 0.94
N LEU A 34 4.52 -2.86 0.38
CA LEU A 34 4.64 -3.57 -0.88
C LEU A 34 4.05 -2.68 -1.97
N ALA A 35 4.87 -2.32 -2.96
CA ALA A 35 4.45 -1.61 -4.15
C ALA A 35 4.54 -2.55 -5.37
N GLN A 36 3.53 -2.53 -6.23
CA GLN A 36 3.61 -3.06 -7.58
C GLN A 36 3.79 -1.88 -8.53
N LEU A 37 4.99 -1.77 -9.10
CA LEU A 37 5.36 -0.74 -10.06
C LEU A 37 4.45 -0.78 -11.28
N PRO A 38 4.19 0.36 -11.95
CA PRO A 38 3.38 0.38 -13.15
C PRO A 38 4.04 -0.36 -14.32
N THR A 39 3.25 -0.75 -15.33
CA THR A 39 3.79 -1.16 -16.63
C THR A 39 4.19 0.06 -17.45
N PRO A 40 5.16 -0.07 -18.39
CA PRO A 40 5.46 0.99 -19.34
C PRO A 40 4.23 1.47 -20.12
N ASP A 41 3.35 0.53 -20.50
CA ASP A 41 2.14 0.81 -21.30
C ASP A 41 0.94 1.28 -20.46
N ASP A 42 1.04 1.22 -19.12
CA ASP A 42 -0.01 1.71 -18.22
C ASP A 42 0.65 2.29 -16.94
N PRO A 43 1.11 3.55 -17.01
CA PRO A 43 1.68 4.28 -15.88
C PRO A 43 0.72 4.42 -14.70
N GLU A 44 -0.60 4.28 -14.92
CA GLU A 44 -1.61 4.36 -13.88
C GLU A 44 -1.76 3.05 -13.10
N SER A 45 -1.10 1.96 -13.52
CA SER A 45 -1.18 0.65 -12.87
C SER A 45 -0.37 0.52 -11.57
N LEU A 46 0.21 1.61 -11.05
CA LEU A 46 0.92 1.61 -9.76
C LEU A 46 -0.06 1.27 -8.62
N ARG A 47 0.36 0.36 -7.75
CA ARG A 47 -0.39 -0.05 -6.55
C ARG A 47 0.53 -0.11 -5.35
N LEU A 48 0.03 0.26 -4.18
CA LEU A 48 0.79 0.31 -2.94
C LEU A 48 -0.07 -0.15 -1.77
N VAL A 49 0.46 -1.05 -0.95
CA VAL A 49 -0.16 -1.47 0.31
C VAL A 49 0.79 -1.31 1.48
N VAL A 50 0.29 -0.71 2.56
CA VAL A 50 0.98 -0.56 3.85
C VAL A 50 0.17 -1.28 4.91
N ILE A 51 0.82 -2.14 5.70
CA ILE A 51 0.24 -2.64 6.95
C ILE A 51 0.67 -1.70 8.07
N GLN A 52 -0.20 -0.75 8.41
CA GLN A 52 0.04 0.19 9.53
C GLN A 52 -0.05 -0.51 10.89
N ARG A 53 -0.90 -1.52 11.02
CA ARG A 53 -1.01 -2.31 12.25
C ARG A 53 -1.47 -3.72 11.94
N PHE A 54 -0.82 -4.73 12.49
CA PHE A 54 -1.34 -6.10 12.47
C PHE A 54 -2.48 -6.26 13.48
N PRO A 55 -3.52 -7.06 13.17
CA PRO A 55 -4.60 -7.32 14.10
C PRO A 55 -4.08 -8.03 15.36
N SER A 56 -4.71 -7.72 16.48
CA SER A 56 -4.53 -8.42 17.76
C SER A 56 -5.88 -8.79 18.35
N ASN A 57 -5.88 -9.57 19.44
CA ASN A 57 -7.11 -9.99 20.12
C ASN A 57 -8.02 -8.82 20.54
N THR A 58 -7.45 -7.63 20.72
CA THR A 58 -8.17 -6.45 21.24
C THR A 58 -8.30 -5.32 20.22
N LYS A 59 -7.61 -5.40 19.07
CA LYS A 59 -7.57 -4.30 18.09
C LYS A 59 -7.57 -4.85 16.66
N PRO A 60 -8.41 -4.30 15.76
CA PRO A 60 -8.33 -4.66 14.35
C PRO A 60 -6.99 -4.24 13.75
N GLY A 61 -6.53 -4.93 12.72
CA GLY A 61 -5.45 -4.47 11.88
C GLY A 61 -5.85 -3.23 11.10
N ILE A 62 -4.85 -2.45 10.68
CA ILE A 62 -5.02 -1.25 9.86
C ILE A 62 -4.16 -1.40 8.62
N MET A 63 -4.79 -1.30 7.47
CA MET A 63 -4.14 -1.32 6.17
C MET A 63 -4.42 0.00 5.45
N VAL A 64 -3.41 0.55 4.80
CA VAL A 64 -3.55 1.64 3.84
C VAL A 64 -3.30 1.08 2.45
N TRP A 65 -4.18 1.39 1.51
CA TRP A 65 -4.05 0.92 0.13
C TRP A 65 -4.27 2.06 -0.86
N ILE A 66 -3.43 2.10 -1.89
CA ILE A 66 -3.52 2.99 -3.02
C ILE A 66 -3.52 2.12 -4.28
N ASP A 67 -4.54 2.29 -5.11
CA ASP A 67 -4.77 1.52 -6.33
C ASP A 67 -4.94 2.47 -7.49
N PHE A 68 -4.44 2.08 -8.66
CA PHE A 68 -4.65 2.74 -9.95
C PHE A 68 -4.33 4.24 -9.90
N THR A 69 -3.05 4.56 -9.73
CA THR A 69 -2.60 5.94 -9.65
C THR A 69 -1.52 6.23 -10.69
N GLY A 70 -1.65 7.33 -11.42
CA GLY A 70 -0.60 7.88 -12.29
C GLY A 70 0.48 8.66 -11.53
N LYS A 71 0.55 8.51 -10.20
CA LYS A 71 1.56 9.14 -9.35
C LYS A 71 2.91 8.43 -9.47
N SER A 72 3.98 9.16 -9.21
CA SER A 72 5.29 8.53 -8.98
C SER A 72 5.25 7.63 -7.73
N VAL A 73 6.24 6.76 -7.58
CA VAL A 73 6.39 5.93 -6.39
C VAL A 73 6.51 6.80 -5.13
N GLU A 74 7.30 7.87 -5.21
CA GLU A 74 7.56 8.81 -4.13
C GLU A 74 6.28 9.58 -3.74
N GLU A 75 5.53 10.06 -4.73
CA GLU A 75 4.25 10.73 -4.49
C GLU A 75 3.23 9.79 -3.85
N THR A 76 3.25 8.51 -4.22
CA THR A 76 2.36 7.48 -3.67
C THR A 76 2.73 7.12 -2.24
N VAL A 77 4.03 7.06 -1.93
CA VAL A 77 4.57 6.93 -0.56
C VAL A 77 4.14 8.13 0.31
N ALA A 78 4.26 9.36 -0.21
CA ALA A 78 3.82 10.57 0.50
C ALA A 78 2.30 10.58 0.75
N LEU A 79 1.50 10.15 -0.23
CA LEU A 79 0.06 10.00 -0.07
C LEU A 79 -0.28 8.95 0.99
N ALA A 80 0.43 7.82 1.02
CA ALA A 80 0.25 6.80 2.04
C ALA A 80 0.54 7.34 3.45
N ALA A 81 1.63 8.08 3.63
CA ALA A 81 1.95 8.75 4.90
C ALA A 81 0.83 9.69 5.35
N LYS A 82 0.32 10.52 4.42
CA LYS A 82 -0.80 11.42 4.68
C LYS A 82 -2.06 10.66 5.13
N ILE A 83 -2.40 9.55 4.48
CA ILE A 83 -3.55 8.70 4.87
C ILE A 83 -3.33 8.03 6.22
N MET A 84 -2.08 7.67 6.54
CA MET A 84 -1.73 7.11 7.85
C MET A 84 -1.84 8.13 8.98
N GLY A 85 -1.89 9.43 8.66
CA GLY A 85 -1.94 10.54 9.63
C GLY A 85 -0.57 10.90 10.21
N VAL A 86 0.51 10.47 9.56
CA VAL A 86 1.89 10.80 9.92
C VAL A 86 2.33 11.99 9.07
N ARG A 87 2.92 13.00 9.71
CA ARG A 87 3.56 14.09 8.98
C ARG A 87 4.83 13.55 8.31
N PRO A 88 5.13 13.96 7.06
CA PRO A 88 6.36 13.58 6.39
C PRO A 88 7.60 14.02 7.19
#